data_AF-A0A2V4DYP6-F1
#
_entry.id   AF-A0A2V4DYP6-F1
#
_cell.length_a   1.000
_cell.length_b   1.000
_cell.length_c   1.000
_cell.angle_alpha   90.00
_cell.angle_beta   90.00
_cell.angle_gamma   90.00
#
_symmetry.space_group_name_H-M   'P 1'
#
loop_
_entity.id
_entity.type
_entity.pdbx_description
1 polymer ?
#
loop_
_entity_poly.entity_id
_entity_poly.type
_entity_poly.pdbx_seq_one_letter_code
_entity_poly.pdbx_strand_id
1 'polypeptide(L)'
;MEQQKTEAEIEQRIEQLKKITREDGQKKYAQAQFALGKIYYKYKKDWQKAIEHFFNIKKEDNPKIYARAQLNLGIIYEYQYKNFEQAEQYYLKVDKESNLRTYANAQLNLGIIYFKEKNNIEKSKECFINIKKSYNSKLYTYAQYNLGIIYEGEDYIEEAIEYFSNVNLPNNPDCYAQAQYRLGVIYRKSNIVLAKACFEQIKKQYNPEVYAAAQFYLAVIYYHNKHEELNISQLESYFSNIKKQDNPKIYAHAQYFLGLLYQYEKQDIKQAERYYLNVEKQDNPDIYAEAQIKLGDNVFFGKTSNELKLAEEYYQNVTYSEDSFKSYIIAQIMLSLINNNNSLIFKEKQRDNLVINPICKIRKLVGEIQNELFVTFRLNRNLKTQKQQFERQVAHYTKPEVVFNLLKNKPSDFRLNVVDFMNDPTENQVLTDWLGINTENNNEIKTFLASFSFNHNSLNQFRLYGNENNIVGSSVSVVFNKKFFGDNIYRSINPASINYFFK
;
A
#
# COMPACT_ATOMS: atom_id res chain seq x y z
N MET A 1 25.44 -40.37 -5.51
CA MET A 1 24.87 -41.72 -5.68
C MET A 1 23.36 -41.74 -5.44
N GLU A 2 22.84 -41.17 -4.35
CA GLU A 2 21.39 -41.12 -4.07
C GLU A 2 20.60 -40.21 -5.06
N GLN A 3 21.12 -39.01 -5.38
CA GLN A 3 20.52 -38.13 -6.42
C GLN A 3 20.51 -38.75 -7.83
N GLN A 4 21.57 -39.47 -8.21
CA GLN A 4 21.65 -40.17 -9.51
C GLN A 4 20.70 -41.36 -9.60
N LYS A 5 20.49 -42.07 -8.48
CA LYS A 5 19.51 -43.16 -8.38
C LYS A 5 18.09 -42.64 -8.54
N THR A 6 17.77 -41.50 -7.93
CA THR A 6 16.46 -40.84 -8.10
C THR A 6 16.23 -40.33 -9.53
N GLU A 7 17.28 -39.85 -10.20
CA GLU A 7 17.14 -39.38 -11.60
C GLU A 7 16.91 -40.53 -12.58
N ALA A 8 17.64 -41.65 -12.44
CA ALA A 8 17.44 -42.84 -13.26
C ALA A 8 16.03 -43.43 -13.09
N GLU A 9 15.52 -43.47 -11.86
CA GLU A 9 14.14 -43.90 -11.56
C GLU A 9 13.09 -42.98 -12.21
N ILE A 10 13.34 -41.66 -12.22
CA ILE A 10 12.46 -40.68 -12.89
C ILE A 10 12.46 -40.92 -14.40
N GLU A 11 13.63 -41.10 -15.03
CA GLU A 11 13.72 -41.33 -16.48
C GLU A 11 13.04 -42.65 -16.88
N GLN A 12 13.30 -43.74 -16.15
CA GLN A 12 12.62 -45.01 -16.38
C GLN A 12 11.11 -44.87 -16.26
N ARG A 13 10.63 -44.08 -15.28
CA ARG A 13 9.21 -43.82 -15.10
C ARG A 13 8.62 -43.00 -16.26
N ILE A 14 9.36 -42.01 -16.77
CA ILE A 14 8.96 -41.23 -17.95
C ILE A 14 8.80 -42.16 -19.15
N GLU A 15 9.77 -43.04 -19.42
CA GLU A 15 9.71 -43.99 -20.54
C GLU A 15 8.49 -44.91 -20.44
N GLN A 16 8.21 -45.46 -19.26
CA GLN A 16 7.03 -46.29 -19.04
C GLN A 16 5.73 -45.53 -19.31
N LEU A 17 5.62 -44.29 -18.83
CA LEU A 17 4.42 -43.47 -19.00
C LEU A 17 4.23 -43.03 -20.45
N LYS A 18 5.31 -42.77 -21.20
CA LYS A 18 5.27 -42.39 -22.63
C LYS A 18 4.76 -43.51 -23.54
N LYS A 19 4.89 -44.78 -23.12
CA LYS A 19 4.35 -45.94 -23.86
C LYS A 19 2.83 -46.02 -23.83
N ILE A 20 2.17 -45.33 -22.90
CA ILE A 20 0.71 -45.34 -22.77
C ILE A 20 0.11 -44.36 -23.78
N THR A 21 -0.65 -44.90 -24.73
CA THR A 21 -1.34 -44.16 -25.78
C THR A 21 -2.85 -44.09 -25.51
N ARG A 22 -3.61 -43.42 -26.38
CA ARG A 22 -5.08 -43.36 -26.27
C ARG A 22 -5.73 -44.73 -26.51
N GLU A 23 -5.06 -45.65 -27.21
CA GLU A 23 -5.54 -47.02 -27.49
C GLU A 23 -5.59 -47.88 -26.22
N ASP A 24 -4.73 -47.59 -25.24
CA ASP A 24 -4.73 -48.25 -23.92
C ASP A 24 -5.92 -47.84 -23.04
N GLY A 25 -6.75 -46.92 -23.52
CA GLY A 25 -7.95 -46.40 -22.89
C GLY A 25 -7.80 -44.95 -22.45
N GLN A 26 -8.81 -44.14 -22.78
CA GLN A 26 -8.82 -42.69 -22.55
C GLN A 26 -8.48 -42.30 -21.10
N LYS A 27 -9.07 -43.00 -20.12
CA LYS A 27 -8.80 -42.78 -18.69
C LYS A 27 -7.34 -43.06 -18.30
N LYS A 28 -6.73 -44.14 -18.83
CA LYS A 28 -5.34 -44.50 -18.55
C LYS A 28 -4.38 -43.50 -19.21
N TYR A 29 -4.67 -43.12 -20.45
CA TYR A 29 -3.93 -42.07 -21.15
C TYR A 29 -3.93 -40.74 -20.38
N ALA A 30 -5.10 -40.27 -19.93
CA ALA A 30 -5.20 -39.05 -19.13
C ALA A 30 -4.39 -39.14 -17.83
N GLN A 31 -4.39 -40.30 -17.15
CA GLN A 31 -3.56 -40.53 -15.97
C GLN A 31 -2.07 -40.46 -16.28
N ALA A 32 -1.65 -41.06 -17.39
CA ALA A 32 -0.25 -41.07 -17.82
C ALA A 32 0.24 -39.66 -18.17
N GLN A 33 -0.54 -38.92 -18.98
CA GLN A 33 -0.24 -37.53 -19.33
C GLN A 33 -0.19 -36.63 -18.08
N PHE A 34 -1.12 -36.78 -17.14
CA PHE A 34 -1.09 -36.02 -15.90
C PHE A 34 0.16 -36.31 -15.06
N ALA A 35 0.57 -37.59 -15.01
CA ALA A 35 1.78 -38.00 -14.30
C ALA A 35 3.04 -37.43 -14.96
N LEU A 36 3.15 -37.49 -16.29
CA LEU A 36 4.23 -36.89 -17.06
C LEU A 36 4.31 -35.38 -16.82
N GLY A 37 3.18 -34.67 -16.92
CA GLY A 37 3.12 -33.23 -16.68
C GLY A 37 3.61 -32.86 -15.27
N LYS A 38 3.23 -33.64 -14.25
CA LYS A 38 3.72 -33.46 -12.88
C LYS A 38 5.21 -33.74 -12.73
N ILE A 39 5.73 -34.75 -13.43
CA ILE A 39 7.17 -35.08 -13.40
C ILE A 39 7.98 -33.92 -13.98
N TYR A 40 7.59 -33.45 -15.16
CA TYR A 40 8.25 -32.33 -15.83
C TYR A 40 8.15 -31.04 -15.03
N TYR A 41 6.99 -30.77 -14.41
CA TYR A 41 6.81 -29.62 -13.52
C TYR A 41 7.72 -29.71 -12.28
N LYS A 42 7.53 -30.73 -11.43
CA LYS A 42 8.13 -30.72 -10.08
C LYS A 42 9.61 -31.11 -10.07
N TYR A 43 10.02 -32.07 -10.91
CA TYR A 43 11.33 -32.72 -10.81
C TYR A 43 12.29 -32.23 -11.89
N LYS A 44 11.88 -32.26 -13.17
CA LYS A 44 12.74 -31.80 -14.27
C LYS A 44 12.73 -30.27 -14.43
N LYS A 45 11.74 -29.58 -13.85
CA LYS A 45 11.51 -28.14 -13.99
C LYS A 45 11.45 -27.68 -15.46
N ASP A 46 10.95 -28.55 -16.34
CA ASP A 46 10.71 -28.26 -17.75
C ASP A 46 9.23 -27.90 -17.92
N TRP A 47 8.93 -26.60 -17.78
CA TRP A 47 7.57 -26.09 -17.77
C TRP A 47 6.88 -26.24 -19.14
N GLN A 48 7.63 -26.20 -20.24
CA GLN A 48 7.08 -26.37 -21.58
C GLN A 48 6.58 -27.80 -21.80
N LYS A 49 7.40 -28.81 -21.45
CA LYS A 49 6.94 -30.21 -21.49
C LYS A 49 5.81 -30.48 -20.50
N ALA A 50 5.84 -29.84 -19.33
CA ALA A 50 4.73 -29.95 -18.39
C ALA A 50 3.42 -29.43 -18.99
N ILE A 51 3.45 -28.26 -19.64
CA ILE A 51 2.31 -27.69 -20.35
C ILE A 51 1.82 -28.65 -21.44
N GLU A 52 2.71 -29.17 -22.29
CA GLU A 52 2.35 -30.10 -23.37
C GLU A 52 1.57 -31.30 -22.84
N HIS A 53 2.10 -31.96 -21.80
CA HIS A 53 1.44 -33.12 -21.21
C HIS A 53 0.12 -32.78 -20.52
N PHE A 54 0.02 -31.64 -19.82
CA PHE A 54 -1.27 -31.23 -19.24
C PHE A 54 -2.28 -30.84 -20.32
N PHE A 55 -1.84 -30.24 -21.43
CA PHE A 55 -2.68 -29.82 -22.54
C PHE A 55 -3.30 -31.01 -23.31
N ASN A 56 -2.58 -32.13 -23.40
CA ASN A 56 -3.04 -33.34 -24.09
C ASN A 56 -4.23 -34.05 -23.42
N ILE A 57 -4.58 -33.66 -22.19
CA ILE A 57 -5.69 -34.23 -21.42
C ILE A 57 -6.98 -33.55 -21.83
N LYS A 58 -7.96 -34.32 -22.31
CA LYS A 58 -9.28 -33.80 -22.66
C LYS A 58 -10.31 -34.09 -21.56
N LYS A 59 -11.38 -33.29 -21.50
CA LYS A 59 -12.41 -33.40 -20.47
C LYS A 59 -13.14 -34.74 -20.54
N GLU A 60 -13.36 -35.24 -21.76
CA GLU A 60 -14.03 -36.50 -22.06
C GLU A 60 -13.21 -37.71 -21.57
N ASP A 61 -11.87 -37.59 -21.57
CA ASP A 61 -11.00 -38.69 -21.16
C ASP A 61 -11.16 -39.01 -19.65
N ASN A 62 -11.21 -37.95 -18.83
CA ASN A 62 -11.48 -38.01 -17.39
C ASN A 62 -11.70 -36.58 -16.82
N PRO A 63 -12.94 -36.17 -16.49
CA PRO A 63 -13.23 -34.81 -16.03
C PRO A 63 -12.43 -34.38 -14.79
N LYS A 64 -12.24 -35.30 -13.84
CA LYS A 64 -11.48 -35.04 -12.60
C LYS A 64 -9.99 -34.81 -12.86
N ILE A 65 -9.39 -35.51 -13.83
CA ILE A 65 -7.98 -35.32 -14.19
C ILE A 65 -7.82 -34.07 -15.05
N TYR A 66 -8.73 -33.84 -15.98
CA TYR A 66 -8.78 -32.63 -16.78
C TYR A 66 -8.81 -31.38 -15.90
N ALA A 67 -9.72 -31.31 -14.92
CA ALA A 67 -9.80 -30.21 -13.96
C ALA A 67 -8.46 -29.96 -13.24
N ARG A 68 -7.76 -31.03 -12.83
CA ARG A 68 -6.43 -30.92 -12.20
C ARG A 68 -5.38 -30.43 -13.18
N ALA A 69 -5.43 -30.84 -14.44
CA ALA A 69 -4.52 -30.38 -15.47
C ALA A 69 -4.71 -28.89 -15.76
N GLN A 70 -5.96 -28.43 -15.90
CA GLN A 70 -6.28 -27.00 -16.06
C GLN A 70 -5.78 -26.18 -14.86
N LEU A 71 -5.97 -26.65 -13.61
CA LEU A 71 -5.40 -25.99 -12.43
C LEU A 71 -3.86 -25.88 -12.52
N ASN A 72 -3.15 -26.93 -12.94
CA ASN A 72 -1.68 -26.87 -13.03
C ASN A 72 -1.21 -25.98 -14.19
N LEU A 73 -1.92 -25.96 -15.32
CA LEU A 73 -1.65 -25.02 -16.41
C LEU A 73 -1.77 -23.57 -15.91
N GLY A 74 -2.85 -23.26 -15.18
CA GLY A 74 -3.04 -21.94 -14.59
C GLY A 74 -1.90 -21.56 -13.63
N ILE A 75 -1.47 -22.49 -12.77
CA ILE A 75 -0.34 -22.28 -11.85
C ILE A 75 0.97 -22.01 -12.60
N ILE A 76 1.25 -22.75 -13.68
CA ILE A 76 2.46 -22.53 -14.49
C ILE A 76 2.45 -21.12 -15.07
N TYR A 77 1.34 -20.70 -15.69
CA TYR A 77 1.23 -19.37 -16.29
C TYR A 77 1.30 -18.25 -15.25
N GLU A 78 0.65 -18.41 -14.10
CA GLU A 78 0.67 -17.41 -13.03
C GLU A 78 2.06 -17.24 -12.41
N TYR A 79 2.70 -18.34 -12.01
CA TYR A 79 3.92 -18.26 -11.21
C TYR A 79 5.21 -18.23 -12.03
N GLN A 80 5.28 -18.96 -13.15
CA GLN A 80 6.49 -19.06 -13.95
C GLN A 80 6.55 -18.00 -15.06
N TYR A 81 5.43 -17.77 -15.74
CA TYR A 81 5.36 -16.82 -16.85
C TYR A 81 4.81 -15.45 -16.48
N LYS A 82 4.24 -15.29 -15.27
CA LYS A 82 3.54 -14.07 -14.82
C LYS A 82 2.46 -13.63 -15.82
N ASN A 83 1.85 -14.60 -16.51
CA ASN A 83 0.78 -14.37 -17.46
C ASN A 83 -0.57 -14.64 -16.79
N PHE A 84 -1.10 -13.61 -16.14
CA PHE A 84 -2.35 -13.70 -15.37
C PHE A 84 -3.60 -13.88 -16.25
N GLU A 85 -3.58 -13.39 -17.50
CA GLU A 85 -4.67 -13.57 -18.45
C GLU A 85 -4.81 -15.05 -18.84
N GLN A 86 -3.70 -15.71 -19.17
CA GLN A 86 -3.73 -17.14 -19.47
C GLN A 86 -4.05 -17.95 -18.22
N ALA A 87 -3.48 -17.59 -17.06
CA ALA A 87 -3.79 -18.28 -15.81
C ALA A 87 -5.29 -18.27 -15.48
N GLU A 88 -5.93 -17.10 -15.59
CA GLU A 88 -7.37 -16.93 -15.44
C GLU A 88 -8.15 -17.83 -16.40
N GLN A 89 -7.80 -17.85 -17.69
CA GLN A 89 -8.48 -18.70 -18.69
C GLN A 89 -8.43 -20.18 -18.31
N TYR A 90 -7.31 -20.66 -17.77
CA TYR A 90 -7.18 -22.04 -17.33
C TYR A 90 -7.95 -22.32 -16.04
N TYR A 91 -7.92 -21.41 -15.06
CA TYR A 91 -8.69 -21.58 -13.84
C TYR A 91 -10.21 -21.57 -14.08
N LEU A 92 -10.69 -20.73 -15.00
CA LEU A 92 -12.12 -20.68 -15.39
C LEU A 92 -12.62 -21.97 -16.03
N LYS A 93 -11.73 -22.80 -16.61
CA LYS A 93 -12.09 -24.12 -17.17
C LYS A 93 -12.29 -25.21 -16.11
N VAL A 94 -11.95 -24.94 -14.85
CA VAL A 94 -12.14 -25.89 -13.74
C VAL A 94 -13.58 -25.81 -13.26
N ASP A 95 -14.40 -26.78 -13.65
CA ASP A 95 -15.77 -26.85 -13.16
C ASP A 95 -15.89 -27.45 -11.75
N LYS A 96 -16.98 -27.09 -11.07
CA LYS A 96 -17.29 -27.51 -9.70
C LYS A 96 -17.60 -29.02 -9.61
N GLU A 97 -18.27 -29.55 -10.61
CA GLU A 97 -18.79 -30.94 -10.65
C GLU A 97 -17.68 -31.97 -10.83
N SER A 98 -16.59 -31.64 -11.52
CA SER A 98 -15.46 -32.53 -11.78
C SER A 98 -14.69 -32.85 -10.50
N ASN A 99 -14.38 -31.81 -9.71
CA ASN A 99 -13.66 -31.99 -8.45
C ASN A 99 -13.75 -30.76 -7.53
N LEU A 100 -14.54 -30.87 -6.46
CA LEU A 100 -14.75 -29.79 -5.47
C LEU A 100 -13.44 -29.20 -4.91
N ARG A 101 -12.45 -30.06 -4.59
CA ARG A 101 -11.15 -29.59 -4.05
C ARG A 101 -10.33 -28.83 -5.08
N THR A 102 -10.31 -29.28 -6.33
CA THR A 102 -9.61 -28.60 -7.43
C THR A 102 -10.32 -27.29 -7.78
N TYR A 103 -11.66 -27.30 -7.83
CA TYR A 103 -12.48 -26.10 -8.01
C TYR A 103 -12.18 -25.04 -6.95
N ALA A 104 -12.20 -25.41 -5.66
CA ALA A 104 -11.85 -24.50 -4.57
C ALA A 104 -10.45 -23.88 -4.72
N ASN A 105 -9.49 -24.63 -5.26
CA ASN A 105 -8.13 -24.13 -5.48
C ASN A 105 -8.07 -23.15 -6.66
N ALA A 106 -8.74 -23.47 -7.76
CA ALA A 106 -8.87 -22.57 -8.91
C ALA A 106 -9.58 -21.27 -8.53
N GLN A 107 -10.66 -21.35 -7.75
CA GLN A 107 -11.37 -20.18 -7.22
C GLN A 107 -10.47 -19.33 -6.31
N LEU A 108 -9.65 -19.95 -5.46
CA LEU A 108 -8.73 -19.18 -4.60
C LEU A 108 -7.73 -18.39 -5.45
N ASN A 109 -7.13 -19.01 -6.46
CA ASN A 109 -6.17 -18.34 -7.33
C ASN A 109 -6.83 -17.26 -8.21
N LEU A 110 -8.04 -17.53 -8.75
CA LEU A 110 -8.82 -16.52 -9.47
C LEU A 110 -9.13 -15.32 -8.59
N GLY A 111 -9.58 -15.54 -7.36
CA GLY A 111 -9.85 -14.46 -6.42
C GLY A 111 -8.61 -13.60 -6.18
N ILE A 112 -7.45 -14.22 -5.96
CA ILE A 112 -6.18 -13.51 -5.78
C ILE A 112 -5.81 -12.69 -7.03
N ILE A 113 -5.94 -13.25 -8.24
CA ILE A 113 -5.68 -12.53 -9.50
C ILE A 113 -6.63 -11.33 -9.63
N TYR A 114 -7.91 -11.52 -9.39
CA TYR A 114 -8.89 -10.43 -9.47
C TYR A 114 -8.59 -9.32 -8.45
N PHE A 115 -8.21 -9.68 -7.23
CA PHE A 115 -7.87 -8.72 -6.19
C PHE A 115 -6.59 -7.93 -6.50
N LYS A 116 -5.47 -8.64 -6.72
CA LYS A 116 -4.13 -8.02 -6.77
C LYS A 116 -3.76 -7.47 -8.13
N GLU A 117 -4.11 -8.19 -9.20
CA GLU A 117 -3.61 -7.87 -10.55
C GLU A 117 -4.61 -7.07 -11.37
N LYS A 118 -5.91 -7.32 -11.15
CA LYS A 118 -6.99 -6.67 -11.91
C LYS A 118 -7.75 -5.61 -11.14
N ASN A 119 -7.53 -5.48 -9.83
CA ASN A 119 -8.26 -4.59 -8.94
C ASN A 119 -9.80 -4.71 -9.10
N ASN A 120 -10.29 -5.94 -9.33
CA ASN A 120 -11.71 -6.25 -9.48
C ASN A 120 -12.20 -6.92 -8.19
N ILE A 121 -12.59 -6.10 -7.23
CA ILE A 121 -12.97 -6.53 -5.89
C ILE A 121 -14.19 -7.45 -5.91
N GLU A 122 -15.22 -7.12 -6.69
CA GLU A 122 -16.47 -7.89 -6.73
C GLU A 122 -16.24 -9.33 -7.24
N LYS A 123 -15.52 -9.49 -8.35
CA LYS A 123 -15.15 -10.83 -8.85
C LYS A 123 -14.26 -11.58 -7.87
N SER A 124 -13.38 -10.87 -7.16
CA SER A 124 -12.56 -11.49 -6.12
C SER A 124 -13.40 -12.05 -4.98
N LYS A 125 -14.35 -11.26 -4.46
CA LYS A 125 -15.28 -11.68 -3.39
C LYS A 125 -16.08 -12.90 -3.83
N GLU A 126 -16.65 -12.86 -5.04
CA GLU A 126 -17.40 -13.99 -5.63
C GLU A 126 -16.57 -15.28 -5.61
N CYS A 127 -15.32 -15.20 -6.08
CA CYS A 127 -14.41 -16.33 -6.10
C CYS A 127 -14.15 -16.91 -4.69
N PHE A 128 -13.90 -16.05 -3.70
CA PHE A 128 -13.65 -16.51 -2.33
C PHE A 128 -14.91 -17.06 -1.65
N ILE A 129 -16.09 -16.47 -1.86
CA ILE A 129 -17.38 -16.95 -1.33
C ILE A 129 -17.75 -18.33 -1.89
N ASN A 130 -17.34 -18.63 -3.12
CA ASN A 130 -17.56 -19.93 -3.76
C ASN A 130 -16.80 -21.08 -3.10
N ILE A 131 -15.79 -20.78 -2.27
CA ILE A 131 -15.01 -21.79 -1.54
C ILE A 131 -15.77 -22.16 -0.27
N LYS A 132 -16.19 -23.42 -0.15
CA LYS A 132 -16.88 -23.94 1.05
C LYS A 132 -15.94 -24.80 1.90
N LYS A 133 -16.13 -24.76 3.23
CA LYS A 133 -15.35 -25.56 4.20
C LYS A 133 -15.34 -27.06 3.86
N SER A 134 -16.46 -27.59 3.35
CA SER A 134 -16.60 -28.99 2.91
C SER A 134 -15.75 -29.36 1.69
N TYR A 135 -15.34 -28.39 0.85
CA TYR A 135 -14.52 -28.66 -0.33
C TYR A 135 -13.05 -28.82 0.06
N ASN A 136 -12.58 -27.91 0.91
CA ASN A 136 -11.27 -27.97 1.54
C ASN A 136 -11.19 -26.98 2.70
N SER A 137 -11.06 -27.49 3.92
CA SER A 137 -10.98 -26.68 5.15
C SER A 137 -9.82 -25.65 5.11
N LYS A 138 -8.66 -26.03 4.57
CA LYS A 138 -7.49 -25.13 4.44
C LYS A 138 -7.70 -24.01 3.43
N LEU A 139 -8.21 -24.31 2.23
CA LEU A 139 -8.51 -23.29 1.22
C LEU A 139 -9.63 -22.36 1.69
N TYR A 140 -10.63 -22.89 2.40
CA TYR A 140 -11.66 -22.08 3.04
C TYR A 140 -11.06 -21.08 4.02
N THR A 141 -10.13 -21.51 4.88
CA THR A 141 -9.43 -20.61 5.82
C THR A 141 -8.69 -19.49 5.10
N TYR A 142 -8.02 -19.76 3.96
CA TYR A 142 -7.41 -18.70 3.14
C TYR A 142 -8.46 -17.76 2.53
N ALA A 143 -9.58 -18.30 2.02
CA ALA A 143 -10.65 -17.51 1.43
C ALA A 143 -11.26 -16.55 2.46
N GLN A 144 -11.54 -17.03 3.66
CA GLN A 144 -12.04 -16.20 4.77
C GLN A 144 -11.05 -15.09 5.14
N TYR A 145 -9.76 -15.41 5.24
CA TYR A 145 -8.74 -14.38 5.50
C TYR A 145 -8.71 -13.31 4.41
N ASN A 146 -8.74 -13.69 3.12
CA ASN A 146 -8.72 -12.71 2.03
C ASN A 146 -10.02 -11.88 1.95
N LEU A 147 -11.19 -12.47 2.26
CA LEU A 147 -12.43 -11.72 2.39
C LEU A 147 -12.33 -10.69 3.51
N GLY A 148 -11.78 -11.06 4.67
CA GLY A 148 -11.53 -10.13 5.78
C GLY A 148 -10.65 -8.95 5.36
N ILE A 149 -9.58 -9.20 4.62
CA ILE A 149 -8.68 -8.14 4.10
C ILE A 149 -9.42 -7.22 3.11
N ILE A 150 -10.29 -7.76 2.25
CA ILE A 150 -11.06 -6.96 1.31
C ILE A 150 -12.03 -6.04 2.04
N TYR A 151 -12.83 -6.59 2.96
CA TYR A 151 -13.81 -5.80 3.72
C TYR A 151 -13.12 -4.77 4.64
N GLU A 152 -11.98 -5.11 5.25
CA GLU A 152 -11.15 -4.15 6.01
C GLU A 152 -10.67 -2.99 5.11
N GLY A 153 -10.23 -3.28 3.89
CA GLY A 153 -9.76 -2.28 2.93
C GLY A 153 -10.87 -1.38 2.36
N GLU A 154 -12.11 -1.85 2.36
CA GLU A 154 -13.32 -1.08 1.99
C GLU A 154 -13.99 -0.40 3.19
N ASP A 155 -13.40 -0.48 4.38
CA ASP A 155 -13.90 0.08 5.65
C ASP A 155 -15.22 -0.55 6.15
N TYR A 156 -15.54 -1.77 5.70
CA TYR A 156 -16.63 -2.61 6.20
C TYR A 156 -16.14 -3.47 7.39
N ILE A 157 -15.99 -2.81 8.54
CA ILE A 157 -15.30 -3.38 9.71
C ILE A 157 -16.02 -4.57 10.33
N GLU A 158 -17.36 -4.59 10.37
CA GLU A 158 -18.13 -5.68 10.97
C GLU A 158 -17.96 -6.98 10.18
N GLU A 159 -18.06 -6.90 8.85
CA GLU A 159 -17.82 -8.00 7.94
C GLU A 159 -16.37 -8.47 8.02
N ALA A 160 -15.41 -7.54 8.07
CA ALA A 160 -14.00 -7.89 8.26
C ALA A 160 -13.79 -8.72 9.53
N ILE A 161 -14.41 -8.31 10.65
CA ILE A 161 -14.37 -9.06 11.92
C ILE A 161 -14.97 -10.45 11.75
N GLU A 162 -16.13 -10.58 11.10
CA GLU A 162 -16.79 -11.87 10.86
C GLU A 162 -15.86 -12.82 10.09
N TYR A 163 -15.31 -12.36 8.96
CA TYR A 163 -14.44 -13.17 8.10
C TYR A 163 -13.13 -13.55 8.78
N PHE A 164 -12.49 -12.64 9.52
CA PHE A 164 -11.28 -12.98 10.28
C PHE A 164 -11.59 -13.96 11.43
N SER A 165 -12.74 -13.86 12.07
CA SER A 165 -13.16 -14.76 13.15
C SER A 165 -13.41 -16.20 12.65
N ASN A 166 -13.74 -16.37 11.37
CA ASN A 166 -13.90 -17.68 10.74
C ASN A 166 -12.57 -18.39 10.43
N VAL A 167 -11.42 -17.71 10.57
CA VAL A 167 -10.09 -18.28 10.35
C VAL A 167 -9.69 -19.13 11.55
N ASN A 168 -9.47 -20.42 11.34
CA ASN A 168 -9.22 -21.41 12.40
C ASN A 168 -7.79 -21.97 12.38
N LEU A 169 -7.21 -22.18 13.57
CA LEU A 169 -5.82 -22.60 13.77
C LEU A 169 -5.41 -23.93 13.08
N PRO A 170 -6.16 -25.05 13.17
CA PRO A 170 -5.65 -26.37 12.78
C PRO A 170 -5.25 -26.50 11.30
N ASN A 171 -5.87 -25.70 10.43
CA ASN A 171 -5.65 -25.81 8.99
C ASN A 171 -4.44 -25.00 8.51
N ASN A 172 -4.16 -23.88 9.19
CA ASN A 172 -3.18 -22.89 8.74
C ASN A 172 -2.81 -21.94 9.89
N PRO A 173 -1.77 -22.28 10.69
CA PRO A 173 -1.31 -21.45 11.80
C PRO A 173 -0.90 -20.04 11.38
N ASP A 174 -0.25 -19.88 10.23
CA ASP A 174 0.20 -18.59 9.72
C ASP A 174 -1.00 -17.65 9.44
N CYS A 175 -1.99 -18.11 8.67
CA CYS A 175 -3.20 -17.29 8.44
C CYS A 175 -3.98 -17.01 9.71
N TYR A 176 -4.05 -17.95 10.66
CA TYR A 176 -4.68 -17.71 11.95
C TYR A 176 -3.97 -16.61 12.73
N ALA A 177 -2.64 -16.63 12.78
CA ALA A 177 -1.85 -15.57 13.40
C ALA A 177 -2.11 -14.20 12.74
N GLN A 178 -2.12 -14.15 11.40
CA GLN A 178 -2.42 -12.92 10.67
C GLN A 178 -3.85 -12.40 10.93
N ALA A 179 -4.85 -13.28 10.93
CA ALA A 179 -6.24 -12.92 11.22
C ALA A 179 -6.43 -12.40 12.66
N GLN A 180 -5.85 -13.08 13.65
CA GLN A 180 -5.86 -12.60 15.04
C GLN A 180 -5.15 -11.27 15.19
N TYR A 181 -4.04 -11.06 14.47
CA TYR A 181 -3.35 -9.78 14.47
C TYR A 181 -4.23 -8.66 13.89
N ARG A 182 -4.91 -8.90 12.77
CA ARG A 182 -5.86 -7.94 12.18
C ARG A 182 -7.02 -7.61 13.11
N LEU A 183 -7.65 -8.63 13.70
CA LEU A 183 -8.68 -8.45 14.73
C LEU A 183 -8.16 -7.61 15.90
N GLY A 184 -6.96 -7.91 16.39
CA GLY A 184 -6.33 -7.14 17.46
C GLY A 184 -6.14 -5.66 17.10
N VAL A 185 -5.71 -5.36 15.87
CA VAL A 185 -5.54 -3.98 15.38
C VAL A 185 -6.88 -3.25 15.25
N ILE A 186 -7.92 -3.93 14.74
CA ILE A 186 -9.28 -3.40 14.63
C ILE A 186 -9.82 -3.08 16.03
N TYR A 187 -9.80 -4.05 16.94
CA TYR A 187 -10.32 -3.88 18.30
C TYR A 187 -9.52 -2.87 19.11
N ARG A 188 -8.24 -2.62 18.82
CA ARG A 188 -7.44 -1.63 19.56
C ARG A 188 -8.10 -0.24 19.58
N LYS A 189 -8.89 0.10 18.55
CA LYS A 189 -9.60 1.38 18.47
C LYS A 189 -10.91 1.42 19.27
N SER A 190 -11.55 0.27 19.50
CA SER A 190 -12.91 0.20 20.06
C SER A 190 -13.01 -0.56 21.38
N ASN A 191 -12.22 -1.63 21.56
CA ASN A 191 -12.23 -2.50 22.73
C ASN A 191 -10.84 -3.10 22.99
N ILE A 192 -10.11 -2.50 23.93
CA ILE A 192 -8.74 -2.90 24.30
C ILE A 192 -8.69 -4.33 24.86
N VAL A 193 -9.72 -4.78 25.57
CA VAL A 193 -9.76 -6.14 26.17
C VAL A 193 -9.78 -7.19 25.07
N LEU A 194 -10.62 -7.01 24.05
CA LEU A 194 -10.65 -7.89 22.88
C LEU A 194 -9.36 -7.81 22.07
N ALA A 195 -8.80 -6.61 21.91
CA ALA A 195 -7.53 -6.43 21.22
C ALA A 195 -6.41 -7.26 21.85
N LYS A 196 -6.28 -7.17 23.18
CA LYS A 196 -5.32 -7.94 23.97
C LYS A 196 -5.54 -9.44 23.80
N ALA A 197 -6.78 -9.91 23.94
CA ALA A 197 -7.13 -11.32 23.79
C ALA A 197 -6.74 -11.88 22.40
N CYS A 198 -6.91 -11.09 21.34
CA CYS A 198 -6.47 -11.46 19.99
C CYS A 198 -4.95 -11.57 19.88
N PHE A 199 -4.21 -10.57 20.38
CA PHE A 199 -2.74 -10.60 20.33
C PHE A 199 -2.13 -11.74 21.16
N GLU A 200 -2.72 -12.08 22.32
CA GLU A 200 -2.24 -13.16 23.20
C GLU A 200 -2.42 -14.56 22.63
N GLN A 201 -3.39 -14.73 21.72
CA GLN A 201 -3.62 -15.99 21.00
C GLN A 201 -2.52 -16.30 19.99
N ILE A 202 -1.77 -15.30 19.54
CA ILE A 202 -0.70 -15.47 18.56
C ILE A 202 0.51 -16.09 19.25
N LYS A 203 0.94 -17.27 18.79
CA LYS A 203 2.14 -17.95 19.29
C LYS A 203 3.26 -17.87 18.25
N LYS A 204 4.50 -17.78 18.74
CA LYS A 204 5.70 -17.70 17.90
C LYS A 204 5.81 -18.83 16.86
N GLN A 205 5.36 -20.03 17.20
CA GLN A 205 5.37 -21.19 16.30
C GLN A 205 4.41 -21.08 15.11
N TYR A 206 3.43 -20.15 15.17
CA TYR A 206 2.45 -19.95 14.08
C TYR A 206 3.04 -19.07 12.99
N ASN A 207 3.58 -17.91 13.40
CA ASN A 207 4.33 -16.98 12.56
C ASN A 207 5.20 -16.11 13.50
N PRO A 208 6.54 -16.23 13.47
CA PRO A 208 7.43 -15.43 14.32
C PRO A 208 7.33 -13.93 14.10
N GLU A 209 7.19 -13.49 12.85
CA GLU A 209 7.11 -12.07 12.47
C GLU A 209 5.85 -11.42 13.03
N VAL A 210 4.69 -12.08 12.86
CA VAL A 210 3.39 -11.62 13.37
C VAL A 210 3.36 -11.71 14.89
N TYR A 211 3.98 -12.72 15.48
CA TYR A 211 4.16 -12.81 16.93
C TYR A 211 4.95 -11.62 17.48
N ALA A 212 6.07 -11.25 16.86
CA ALA A 212 6.85 -10.08 17.26
C ALA A 212 5.99 -8.80 17.21
N ALA A 213 5.19 -8.61 16.14
CA ALA A 213 4.26 -7.50 16.05
C ALA A 213 3.19 -7.52 17.16
N ALA A 214 2.59 -8.68 17.44
CA ALA A 214 1.61 -8.84 18.49
C ALA A 214 2.17 -8.51 19.88
N GLN A 215 3.39 -9.00 20.20
CA GLN A 215 4.09 -8.65 21.44
C GLN A 215 4.34 -7.14 21.55
N PHE A 216 4.72 -6.49 20.45
CA PHE A 216 4.90 -5.05 20.42
C PHE A 216 3.61 -4.29 20.72
N TYR A 217 2.48 -4.67 20.11
CA TYR A 217 1.19 -4.04 20.40
C TYR A 217 0.70 -4.28 21.82
N LEU A 218 0.91 -5.48 22.37
CA LEU A 218 0.63 -5.76 23.78
C LEU A 218 1.41 -4.79 24.68
N ALA A 219 2.71 -4.63 24.43
CA ALA A 219 3.53 -3.68 25.17
C ALA A 219 2.99 -2.24 25.05
N VAL A 220 2.68 -1.76 23.84
CA VAL A 220 2.14 -0.41 23.61
C VAL A 220 0.80 -0.19 24.33
N ILE A 221 -0.10 -1.19 24.33
CA ILE A 221 -1.37 -1.13 25.06
C ILE A 221 -1.12 -0.92 26.56
N TYR A 222 -0.20 -1.67 27.15
CA TYR A 222 0.16 -1.51 28.56
C TYR A 222 0.82 -0.16 28.86
N TYR A 223 1.63 0.36 27.95
CA TYR A 223 2.30 1.66 28.11
C TYR A 223 1.31 2.85 28.16
N HIS A 224 0.25 2.81 27.35
CA HIS A 224 -0.73 3.92 27.26
C HIS A 224 -1.86 3.85 28.29
N ASN A 225 -2.23 2.67 28.79
CA ASN A 225 -3.30 2.51 29.78
C ASN A 225 -2.81 2.77 31.22
N LYS A 226 -2.18 3.93 31.44
CA LYS A 226 -1.57 4.37 32.71
C LYS A 226 -2.54 4.48 33.92
N HIS A 227 -3.83 4.23 33.72
CA HIS A 227 -4.87 4.36 34.75
C HIS A 227 -5.07 3.11 35.61
N GLU A 228 -4.63 1.94 35.13
CA GLU A 228 -4.43 0.75 35.96
C GLU A 228 -2.94 0.68 36.29
N GLU A 229 -2.56 0.25 37.51
CA GLU A 229 -1.17 0.16 37.95
C GLU A 229 -0.28 -0.38 36.81
N LEU A 230 0.58 0.48 36.27
CA LEU A 230 1.44 0.18 35.14
C LEU A 230 2.26 -1.06 35.52
N ASN A 231 1.89 -2.23 34.97
CA ASN A 231 2.66 -3.44 35.22
C ASN A 231 3.91 -3.40 34.34
N ILE A 232 4.91 -2.63 34.80
CA ILE A 232 6.22 -2.44 34.17
C ILE A 232 6.86 -3.80 33.83
N SER A 233 6.69 -4.79 34.71
CA SER A 233 7.20 -6.16 34.51
C SER A 233 6.56 -6.83 33.29
N GLN A 234 5.24 -6.69 33.12
CA GLN A 234 4.53 -7.24 31.97
C GLN A 234 4.93 -6.54 30.66
N LEU A 235 5.02 -5.22 30.68
CA LEU A 235 5.48 -4.39 29.55
C LEU A 235 6.88 -4.82 29.09
N GLU A 236 7.81 -4.93 30.04
CA GLU A 236 9.17 -5.37 29.81
C GLU A 236 9.23 -6.80 29.26
N SER A 237 8.41 -7.70 29.78
CA SER A 237 8.31 -9.08 29.30
C SER A 237 7.90 -9.12 27.83
N TYR A 238 6.86 -8.38 27.43
CA TYR A 238 6.41 -8.33 26.04
C TYR A 238 7.49 -7.80 25.09
N PHE A 239 8.19 -6.70 25.43
CA PHE A 239 9.30 -6.22 24.60
C PHE A 239 10.47 -7.21 24.55
N SER A 240 10.79 -7.87 25.67
CA SER A 240 11.90 -8.83 25.77
C SER A 240 11.64 -10.13 24.99
N ASN A 241 10.38 -10.48 24.74
CA ASN A 241 10.00 -11.64 23.93
C ASN A 241 10.32 -11.45 22.44
N ILE A 242 10.45 -10.21 21.97
CA ILE A 242 10.73 -9.90 20.56
C ILE A 242 12.21 -10.19 20.28
N LYS A 243 12.48 -11.03 19.27
CA LYS A 243 13.85 -11.37 18.86
C LYS A 243 14.16 -10.79 17.48
N LYS A 244 15.40 -10.35 17.29
CA LYS A 244 15.88 -9.77 16.03
C LYS A 244 15.62 -10.67 14.83
N GLN A 245 15.83 -11.98 14.97
CA GLN A 245 15.58 -12.98 13.93
C GLN A 245 14.11 -13.12 13.52
N ASP A 246 13.16 -12.70 14.37
CA ASP A 246 11.73 -12.81 14.10
C ASP A 246 11.25 -11.61 13.27
N ASN A 247 11.68 -10.40 13.64
CA ASN A 247 11.45 -9.17 12.88
C ASN A 247 12.46 -8.09 13.33
N PRO A 248 13.51 -7.79 12.53
CA PRO A 248 14.54 -6.83 12.91
C PRO A 248 14.00 -5.41 13.15
N LYS A 249 13.06 -4.96 12.33
CA LYS A 249 12.45 -3.61 12.44
C LYS A 249 11.73 -3.45 13.78
N ILE A 250 10.89 -4.41 14.15
CA ILE A 250 10.13 -4.38 15.41
C ILE A 250 11.06 -4.60 16.60
N TYR A 251 12.09 -5.43 16.47
CA TYR A 251 13.12 -5.59 17.49
C TYR A 251 13.82 -4.28 17.81
N ALA A 252 14.22 -3.48 16.80
CA ALA A 252 14.80 -2.16 16.99
C ALA A 252 13.89 -1.24 17.83
N HIS A 253 12.59 -1.18 17.50
CA HIS A 253 11.62 -0.46 18.33
C HIS A 253 11.58 -1.00 19.76
N ALA A 254 11.49 -2.31 19.94
CA ALA A 254 11.41 -2.93 21.26
C ALA A 254 12.64 -2.62 22.13
N GLN A 255 13.85 -2.69 21.55
CA GLN A 255 15.08 -2.30 22.24
C GLN A 255 15.06 -0.82 22.62
N TYR A 256 14.67 0.07 21.71
CA TYR A 256 14.55 1.49 22.02
C TYR A 256 13.57 1.77 23.17
N PHE A 257 12.38 1.16 23.16
CA PHE A 257 11.41 1.33 24.24
C PHE A 257 11.86 0.70 25.57
N LEU A 258 12.57 -0.42 25.55
CA LEU A 258 13.22 -0.96 26.75
C LEU A 258 14.26 0.02 27.29
N GLY A 259 15.03 0.68 26.42
CA GLY A 259 15.94 1.75 26.81
C GLY A 259 15.22 2.90 27.51
N LEU A 260 14.12 3.40 26.93
CA LEU A 260 13.32 4.45 27.55
C LEU A 260 12.74 4.04 28.90
N LEU A 261 12.21 2.80 29.00
CA LEU A 261 11.65 2.24 30.23
C LEU A 261 12.70 2.20 31.35
N TYR A 262 13.89 1.70 31.04
CA TYR A 262 14.98 1.62 31.99
C TYR A 262 15.50 3.00 32.40
N GLN A 263 15.60 3.93 31.44
CA GLN A 263 16.13 5.26 31.71
C GLN A 263 15.19 6.12 32.58
N TYR A 264 13.89 6.10 32.30
CA TYR A 264 12.94 7.04 32.91
C TYR A 264 12.12 6.43 34.03
N GLU A 265 11.67 5.19 33.90
CA GLU A 265 10.81 4.54 34.91
C GLU A 265 11.65 3.80 35.95
N LYS A 266 12.63 3.00 35.52
CA LYS A 266 13.52 2.25 36.44
C LYS A 266 14.73 3.06 36.92
N GLN A 267 15.02 4.19 36.28
CA GLN A 267 16.18 5.06 36.57
C GLN A 267 17.54 4.34 36.51
N ASP A 268 17.66 3.32 35.65
CA ASP A 268 18.89 2.58 35.39
C ASP A 268 19.41 2.92 33.99
N ILE A 269 20.23 3.97 33.95
CA ILE A 269 20.83 4.51 32.73
C ILE A 269 21.77 3.49 32.08
N LYS A 270 22.51 2.71 32.87
CA LYS A 270 23.49 1.75 32.36
C LYS A 270 22.81 0.65 31.55
N GLN A 271 21.69 0.14 32.05
CA GLN A 271 20.93 -0.87 31.32
C GLN A 271 20.18 -0.25 30.14
N ALA A 272 19.69 0.99 30.26
CA ALA A 272 19.09 1.71 29.13
C ALA A 272 20.04 1.85 27.94
N GLU A 273 21.30 2.21 28.20
CA GLU A 273 22.33 2.39 27.17
C GLU A 273 22.63 1.08 26.43
N ARG A 274 22.66 -0.05 27.13
CA ARG A 274 22.81 -1.37 26.49
C ARG A 274 21.68 -1.64 25.51
N TYR A 275 20.45 -1.28 25.86
CA TYR A 275 19.31 -1.43 24.95
C TYR A 275 19.42 -0.50 23.74
N TYR A 276 19.81 0.76 23.92
CA TYR A 276 20.03 1.67 22.78
C TYR A 276 21.16 1.20 21.86
N LEU A 277 22.23 0.62 22.40
CA LEU A 277 23.35 0.07 21.61
C LEU A 277 22.97 -1.18 20.81
N ASN A 278 21.94 -1.91 21.20
CA ASN A 278 21.42 -3.05 20.43
C ASN A 278 20.60 -2.63 19.19
N VAL A 279 20.25 -1.34 19.07
CA VAL A 279 19.57 -0.80 17.90
C VAL A 279 20.59 -0.59 16.79
N GLU A 280 20.45 -1.30 15.68
CA GLU A 280 21.34 -1.17 14.52
C GLU A 280 20.67 -0.42 13.37
N LYS A 281 21.46 0.37 12.63
CA LYS A 281 20.99 1.15 11.48
C LYS A 281 20.33 0.29 10.39
N GLN A 282 20.83 -0.93 10.18
CA GLN A 282 20.30 -1.85 9.18
C GLN A 282 18.93 -2.44 9.55
N ASP A 283 18.61 -2.48 10.85
CA ASP A 283 17.33 -3.01 11.33
C ASP A 283 16.22 -1.98 11.14
N ASN A 284 16.48 -0.74 11.57
CA ASN A 284 15.57 0.41 11.39
C ASN A 284 16.36 1.74 11.50
N PRO A 285 16.63 2.45 10.39
CA PRO A 285 17.41 3.69 10.39
C PRO A 285 16.81 4.81 11.26
N ASP A 286 15.48 4.93 11.31
CA ASP A 286 14.81 6.03 12.03
C ASP A 286 14.88 5.81 13.54
N ILE A 287 14.65 4.57 13.99
CA ILE A 287 14.80 4.22 15.41
C ILE A 287 16.26 4.19 15.84
N TYR A 288 17.17 3.81 14.93
CA TYR A 288 18.60 3.97 15.15
C TYR A 288 18.94 5.43 15.42
N ALA A 289 18.45 6.37 14.62
CA ALA A 289 18.66 7.80 14.85
C ALA A 289 18.16 8.25 16.24
N GLU A 290 16.97 7.81 16.66
CA GLU A 290 16.46 8.10 18.01
C GLU A 290 17.36 7.52 19.13
N ALA A 291 17.83 6.28 18.98
CA ALA A 291 18.74 5.65 19.92
C ALA A 291 20.10 6.38 19.99
N GLN A 292 20.64 6.83 18.85
CA GLN A 292 21.86 7.63 18.79
C GLN A 292 21.69 8.96 19.53
N ILE A 293 20.55 9.64 19.38
CA ILE A 293 20.26 10.86 20.16
C ILE A 293 20.27 10.58 21.66
N LYS A 294 19.67 9.47 22.12
CA LYS A 294 19.67 9.13 23.55
C LYS A 294 21.07 8.83 24.09
N LEU A 295 21.89 8.11 23.33
CA LEU A 295 23.28 7.84 23.71
C LEU A 295 24.11 9.14 23.75
N GLY A 296 24.01 9.97 22.70
CA GLY A 296 24.68 11.27 22.65
C GLY A 296 24.26 12.20 23.79
N ASP A 297 22.96 12.26 24.11
CA ASP A 297 22.43 13.07 25.20
C ASP A 297 22.91 12.56 26.57
N ASN A 298 22.99 11.25 26.76
CA ASN A 298 23.48 10.68 28.01
C ASN A 298 24.95 11.05 28.28
N VAL A 299 25.79 11.01 27.24
CA VAL A 299 27.21 11.41 27.32
C VAL A 299 27.33 12.93 27.50
N PHE A 300 26.68 13.72 26.64
CA PHE A 300 26.82 15.17 26.62
C PHE A 300 26.35 15.82 27.94
N PHE A 301 25.23 15.37 28.48
CA PHE A 301 24.69 15.91 29.73
C PHE A 301 25.28 15.23 30.98
N GLY A 302 26.32 14.40 30.84
CA GLY A 302 27.01 13.76 31.98
C GLY A 302 26.11 12.84 32.80
N LYS A 303 25.12 12.19 32.17
CA LYS A 303 24.18 11.30 32.84
C LYS A 303 24.75 9.90 33.08
N THR A 304 25.82 9.55 32.36
CA THR A 304 26.42 8.22 32.39
C THR A 304 27.84 8.25 32.94
N SER A 305 28.23 7.15 33.57
CA SER A 305 29.59 6.86 34.03
C SER A 305 30.25 5.72 33.23
N ASN A 306 29.56 5.18 32.20
CA ASN A 306 30.11 4.15 31.33
C ASN A 306 31.10 4.74 30.32
N GLU A 307 32.06 3.93 29.89
CA GLU A 307 32.95 4.23 28.76
C GLU A 307 32.18 4.13 27.43
N LEU A 308 31.35 5.13 27.14
CA LEU A 308 30.75 5.34 25.83
C LEU A 308 31.68 6.17 24.94
N LYS A 309 31.38 6.18 23.64
CA LYS A 309 32.05 7.07 22.68
C LYS A 309 31.80 8.55 23.02
N LEU A 310 32.53 9.44 22.37
CA LEU A 310 32.25 10.88 22.47
C LEU A 310 30.82 11.17 21.97
N ALA A 311 30.14 12.12 22.62
CA ALA A 311 28.77 12.49 22.24
C ALA A 311 28.66 12.88 20.77
N GLU A 312 29.69 13.54 20.23
CA GLU A 312 29.80 13.94 18.82
C GLU A 312 29.64 12.74 17.87
N GLU A 313 30.29 11.61 18.15
CA GLU A 313 30.22 10.41 17.30
C GLU A 313 28.79 9.89 17.17
N TYR A 314 28.02 9.91 18.27
CA TYR A 314 26.63 9.47 18.25
C TYR A 314 25.77 10.42 17.40
N TYR A 315 25.94 11.73 17.55
CA TYR A 315 25.19 12.70 16.75
C TYR A 315 25.56 12.64 15.26
N GLN A 316 26.83 12.41 14.91
CA GLN A 316 27.28 12.25 13.51
C GLN A 316 26.64 11.04 12.81
N ASN A 317 26.24 10.01 13.56
CA ASN A 317 25.59 8.83 13.00
C ASN A 317 24.14 9.08 12.54
N VAL A 318 23.54 10.22 12.94
CA VAL A 318 22.16 10.58 12.60
C VAL A 318 22.08 11.20 11.21
N THR A 319 21.52 10.45 10.27
CA THR A 319 21.30 10.91 8.88
C THR A 319 19.89 11.44 8.68
N TYR A 320 19.72 12.41 7.79
CA TYR A 320 18.42 12.96 7.45
C TYR A 320 17.51 11.93 6.76
N SER A 321 16.30 11.77 7.30
CA SER A 321 15.11 11.21 6.63
C SER A 321 13.89 12.03 7.06
N GLU A 322 12.80 11.94 6.30
CA GLU A 322 11.55 12.61 6.71
C GLU A 322 11.05 12.09 8.06
N ASP A 323 11.10 10.77 8.28
CA ASP A 323 10.65 10.13 9.51
C ASP A 323 11.58 10.41 10.71
N SER A 324 12.87 10.66 10.48
CA SER A 324 13.84 11.02 11.53
C SER A 324 14.13 12.52 11.65
N PHE A 325 13.33 13.38 11.02
CA PHE A 325 13.56 14.84 10.98
C PHE A 325 13.90 15.44 12.36
N LYS A 326 13.12 15.08 13.38
CA LYS A 326 13.34 15.57 14.76
C LYS A 326 14.73 15.17 15.27
N SER A 327 15.09 13.90 15.15
CA SER A 327 16.38 13.37 15.58
C SER A 327 17.52 14.05 14.82
N TYR A 328 17.38 14.24 13.51
CA TYR A 328 18.36 14.94 12.70
C TYR A 328 18.60 16.38 13.17
N ILE A 329 17.53 17.15 13.41
CA ILE A 329 17.65 18.53 13.91
C ILE A 329 18.33 18.57 15.28
N ILE A 330 17.99 17.64 16.19
CA ILE A 330 18.68 17.54 17.48
C ILE A 330 20.17 17.31 17.25
N ALA A 331 20.55 16.32 16.44
CA ALA A 331 21.95 16.02 16.15
C ALA A 331 22.70 17.24 15.60
N GLN A 332 22.15 17.95 14.62
CA GLN A 332 22.82 19.13 14.03
C GLN A 332 23.03 20.26 15.05
N ILE A 333 22.04 20.52 15.90
CA ILE A 333 22.16 21.52 16.96
C ILE A 333 23.25 21.10 17.95
N MET A 334 23.24 19.84 18.39
CA MET A 334 24.21 19.35 19.38
C MET A 334 25.64 19.36 18.81
N LEU A 335 25.84 18.97 17.55
CA LEU A 335 27.13 19.06 16.86
C LEU A 335 27.64 20.51 16.79
N SER A 336 26.76 21.45 16.43
CA SER A 336 27.12 22.86 16.40
C SER A 336 27.49 23.40 17.79
N LEU A 337 26.79 22.98 18.84
CA LEU A 337 27.11 23.37 20.22
C LEU A 337 28.47 22.85 20.67
N ILE A 338 28.77 21.58 20.37
CA ILE A 338 30.07 20.94 20.67
C ILE A 338 31.20 21.69 19.95
N ASN A 339 31.06 21.92 18.64
CA ASN A 339 32.09 22.56 17.83
C ASN A 339 32.40 24.01 18.25
N ASN A 340 31.41 24.72 18.79
CA ASN A 340 31.57 26.09 19.23
C ASN A 340 32.05 26.23 20.68
N ASN A 341 32.35 25.14 21.39
CA ASN A 341 32.73 25.12 22.82
C ASN A 341 31.76 25.94 23.70
N ASN A 342 30.49 26.07 23.30
CA ASN A 342 29.52 26.88 24.02
C ASN A 342 29.02 26.10 25.24
N SER A 343 29.42 26.56 26.43
CA SER A 343 28.93 26.01 27.69
C SER A 343 27.52 26.53 27.98
N LEU A 344 26.53 25.66 27.72
CA LEU A 344 25.14 25.73 28.20
C LEU A 344 24.31 26.95 27.77
N ILE A 345 23.42 26.74 26.79
CA ILE A 345 22.20 27.56 26.66
C ILE A 345 20.97 26.83 27.23
N PHE A 346 20.93 25.48 27.21
CA PHE A 346 19.74 24.72 27.62
C PHE A 346 20.05 23.36 28.29
N LYS A 347 19.27 22.99 29.31
CA LYS A 347 19.11 21.57 29.73
C LYS A 347 18.36 20.79 28.64
N GLU A 348 18.49 19.46 28.57
CA GLU A 348 17.80 18.59 27.57
C GLU A 348 16.33 18.98 27.37
N LYS A 349 15.54 19.05 28.44
CA LYS A 349 14.12 19.43 28.37
C LYS A 349 13.89 20.86 27.86
N GLN A 350 14.78 21.79 28.18
CA GLN A 350 14.68 23.18 27.71
C GLN A 350 15.00 23.28 26.22
N ARG A 351 16.01 22.56 25.74
CA ARG A 351 16.34 22.44 24.30
C ARG A 351 15.13 21.95 23.53
N ASP A 352 14.55 20.85 24.00
CA ASP A 352 13.42 20.21 23.32
C ASP A 352 12.21 21.15 23.26
N ASN A 353 11.91 21.84 24.36
CA ASN A 353 10.74 22.72 24.45
C ASN A 353 10.89 24.05 23.69
N LEU A 354 12.06 24.69 23.78
CA LEU A 354 12.26 26.04 23.26
C LEU A 354 12.77 26.07 21.82
N VAL A 355 13.40 25.00 21.35
CA VAL A 355 14.04 24.96 20.01
C VAL A 355 13.42 23.87 19.15
N ILE A 356 13.48 22.61 19.60
CA ILE A 356 13.10 21.45 18.77
C ILE A 356 11.60 21.46 18.47
N ASN A 357 10.75 21.59 19.50
CA ASN A 357 9.30 21.56 19.34
C ASN A 357 8.79 22.68 18.40
N PRO A 358 9.23 23.95 18.51
CA PRO A 358 8.91 24.97 17.52
C PRO A 358 9.34 24.62 16.09
N ILE A 359 10.56 24.13 15.89
CA ILE A 359 11.04 23.72 14.55
C ILE A 359 10.18 22.60 13.96
N CYS A 360 9.84 21.59 14.76
CA CYS A 360 8.94 20.51 14.32
C CYS A 360 7.54 21.02 13.97
N LYS A 361 7.00 21.99 14.72
CA LYS A 361 5.72 22.64 14.38
C LYS A 361 5.80 23.38 13.04
N ILE A 362 6.87 24.13 12.79
CA ILE A 362 7.09 24.80 11.50
C ILE A 362 7.16 23.76 10.37
N ARG A 363 7.92 22.68 10.53
CA ARG A 363 8.00 21.60 9.52
C ARG A 363 6.63 20.99 9.22
N LYS A 364 5.81 20.75 10.25
CA LYS A 364 4.44 20.23 10.09
C LYS A 364 3.58 21.18 9.29
N LEU A 365 3.56 22.48 9.63
CA LEU A 365 2.81 23.51 8.90
C LEU A 365 3.26 23.61 7.43
N VAL A 366 4.57 23.55 7.17
CA VAL A 366 5.10 23.51 5.80
C VAL A 366 4.60 22.28 5.06
N GLY A 367 4.58 21.11 5.70
CA GLY A 367 4.04 19.88 5.10
C GLY A 367 2.54 19.96 4.81
N GLU A 368 1.76 20.57 5.69
CA GLU A 368 0.33 20.82 5.50
C GLU A 368 0.09 21.75 4.31
N ILE A 369 0.80 22.89 4.25
CA ILE A 369 0.75 23.81 3.11
C ILE A 369 1.16 23.09 1.82
N GLN A 370 2.24 22.29 1.86
CA GLN A 370 2.68 21.52 0.71
C GLN A 370 1.58 20.58 0.22
N ASN A 371 0.91 19.84 1.12
CA ASN A 371 -0.17 18.92 0.79
C ASN A 371 -1.42 19.64 0.25
N GLU A 372 -1.78 20.80 0.80
CA GLU A 372 -2.88 21.62 0.29
C GLU A 372 -2.59 22.15 -1.12
N LEU A 373 -1.34 22.52 -1.38
CA LEU A 373 -0.87 22.95 -2.69
C LEU A 373 -0.58 21.77 -3.64
N PHE A 374 -0.57 20.53 -3.12
CA PHE A 374 -0.20 19.34 -3.88
C PHE A 374 -1.37 18.87 -4.75
N VAL A 375 -1.39 19.31 -6.01
CA VAL A 375 -2.35 18.80 -7.01
C VAL A 375 -1.88 17.43 -7.51
N THR A 376 -2.59 16.37 -7.15
CA THR A 376 -2.32 15.01 -7.64
C THR A 376 -2.93 14.77 -9.01
N PHE A 377 -2.10 14.48 -10.01
CA PHE A 377 -2.57 14.06 -11.33
C PHE A 377 -2.75 12.54 -11.38
N ARG A 378 -4.00 12.05 -11.47
CA ARG A 378 -4.26 10.66 -11.88
C ARG A 378 -4.07 10.53 -13.38
N LEU A 379 -2.83 10.37 -13.83
CA LEU A 379 -2.56 9.95 -15.20
C LEU A 379 -2.98 8.47 -15.33
N ASN A 380 -4.08 8.22 -16.04
CA ASN A 380 -4.51 6.88 -16.41
C ASN A 380 -3.37 6.18 -17.18
N ARG A 381 -2.77 5.15 -16.58
CA ARG A 381 -1.63 4.39 -17.15
C ARG A 381 -1.99 3.48 -18.33
N ASN A 382 -3.21 3.57 -18.88
CA ASN A 382 -3.73 2.67 -19.91
C ASN A 382 -3.97 3.33 -21.28
N LEU A 383 -3.04 4.16 -21.77
CA LEU A 383 -3.05 4.59 -23.17
C LEU A 383 -1.68 4.38 -23.81
N LYS A 384 -1.53 3.23 -24.48
CA LYS A 384 -0.40 2.86 -25.33
C LYS A 384 -0.40 3.72 -26.60
N THR A 385 0.02 4.98 -26.52
CA THR A 385 0.63 5.74 -27.63
C THR A 385 1.06 7.12 -27.14
N GLN A 386 2.38 7.36 -27.09
CA GLN A 386 3.04 8.57 -26.59
C GLN A 386 2.83 9.86 -27.43
N LYS A 387 1.93 9.89 -28.42
CA LYS A 387 1.70 11.07 -29.29
C LYS A 387 0.34 11.77 -29.11
N GLN A 388 -0.54 11.28 -28.25
CA GLN A 388 -1.84 11.91 -27.97
C GLN A 388 -2.05 12.25 -26.49
N GLN A 389 -0.98 12.27 -25.70
CA GLN A 389 -1.02 12.57 -24.28
C GLN A 389 -0.87 14.07 -24.01
N PHE A 390 -1.45 14.91 -24.87
CA PHE A 390 -1.62 16.32 -24.57
C PHE A 390 -2.95 16.52 -23.84
N GLU A 391 -2.80 17.05 -22.64
CA GLU A 391 -3.76 17.70 -21.74
C GLU A 391 -5.21 17.69 -22.23
N ARG A 392 -6.07 16.95 -21.52
CA ARG A 392 -7.53 16.97 -21.71
C ARG A 392 -8.21 17.54 -20.46
N GLN A 393 -7.73 18.68 -19.98
CA GLN A 393 -8.32 19.37 -18.84
C GLN A 393 -8.86 20.70 -19.33
N VAL A 394 -10.16 20.92 -19.13
CA VAL A 394 -10.80 22.19 -19.49
C VAL A 394 -10.42 23.22 -18.44
N ALA A 395 -9.64 24.20 -18.84
CA ALA A 395 -9.10 25.23 -17.97
C ALA A 395 -9.48 26.62 -18.47
N HIS A 396 -9.67 27.55 -17.54
CA HIS A 396 -9.82 28.97 -17.84
C HIS A 396 -8.64 29.72 -17.22
N TYR A 397 -7.90 30.47 -18.05
CA TYR A 397 -6.82 31.34 -17.60
C TYR A 397 -7.38 32.70 -17.16
N THR A 398 -7.09 33.12 -15.93
CA THR A 398 -7.63 34.36 -15.37
C THR A 398 -6.66 35.00 -14.36
N LYS A 399 -7.05 36.13 -13.76
CA LYS A 399 -6.27 36.81 -12.73
C LYS A 399 -6.62 36.29 -11.32
N PRO A 400 -5.67 36.29 -10.37
CA PRO A 400 -5.92 35.88 -8.99
C PRO A 400 -7.12 36.59 -8.35
N GLU A 401 -7.30 37.91 -8.55
CA GLU A 401 -8.45 38.65 -8.02
C GLU A 401 -9.79 38.06 -8.47
N VAL A 402 -9.89 37.62 -9.73
CA VAL A 402 -11.10 36.98 -10.28
C VAL A 402 -11.36 35.66 -9.54
N VAL A 403 -10.33 34.86 -9.30
CA VAL A 403 -10.45 33.61 -8.51
C VAL A 403 -10.87 33.91 -7.07
N PHE A 404 -10.26 34.91 -6.43
CA PHE A 404 -10.65 35.31 -5.08
C PHE A 404 -12.10 35.83 -5.02
N ASN A 405 -12.59 36.49 -6.06
CA ASN A 405 -13.98 36.92 -6.16
C ASN A 405 -14.94 35.72 -6.35
N LEU A 406 -14.56 34.74 -7.17
CA LEU A 406 -15.29 33.47 -7.32
C LEU A 406 -15.39 32.72 -5.97
N LEU A 407 -14.29 32.62 -5.22
CA LEU A 407 -14.25 31.99 -3.90
C LEU A 407 -15.07 32.75 -2.83
N LYS A 408 -15.28 34.06 -3.02
CA LYS A 408 -16.07 34.91 -2.12
C LYS A 408 -17.58 34.92 -2.45
N ASN A 409 -18.05 34.06 -3.36
CA ASN A 409 -19.45 34.02 -3.82
C ASN A 409 -19.97 35.36 -4.38
N LYS A 410 -19.09 36.21 -4.92
CA LYS A 410 -19.51 37.38 -5.69
C LYS A 410 -19.57 36.98 -7.17
N PRO A 411 -20.62 37.37 -7.92
CA PRO A 411 -20.68 37.06 -9.34
C PRO A 411 -19.50 37.74 -10.02
N SER A 412 -18.52 36.94 -10.46
CA SER A 412 -17.57 37.37 -11.47
C SER A 412 -18.14 36.89 -12.79
N ASP A 413 -18.35 37.81 -13.71
CA ASP A 413 -18.59 37.42 -15.09
C ASP A 413 -17.32 36.72 -15.56
N PHE A 414 -17.47 35.46 -16.00
CA PHE A 414 -16.39 34.79 -16.74
C PHE A 414 -15.93 35.71 -17.86
N ARG A 415 -14.64 35.72 -18.18
CA ARG A 415 -14.14 36.64 -19.19
C ARG A 415 -14.61 36.18 -20.57
N LEU A 416 -15.74 36.73 -20.99
CA LEU A 416 -16.27 36.62 -22.34
C LEU A 416 -15.39 37.45 -23.28
N ASN A 417 -14.79 36.82 -24.28
CA ASN A 417 -13.92 37.51 -25.25
C ASN A 417 -14.40 37.28 -26.69
N VAL A 418 -14.28 38.28 -27.55
CA VAL A 418 -14.74 38.19 -28.94
C VAL A 418 -13.93 37.10 -29.67
N VAL A 419 -14.61 36.08 -30.18
CA VAL A 419 -13.98 34.88 -30.75
C VAL A 419 -13.30 35.16 -32.09
N ASP A 420 -13.70 36.23 -32.78
CA ASP A 420 -13.24 36.58 -34.13
C ASP A 420 -11.75 36.97 -34.20
N PHE A 421 -11.09 37.16 -33.04
CA PHE A 421 -9.67 37.55 -32.94
C PHE A 421 -8.79 36.51 -32.21
N MET A 422 -9.28 35.29 -32.00
CA MET A 422 -8.48 34.22 -31.40
C MET A 422 -7.40 33.74 -32.37
N ASN A 423 -6.18 33.54 -31.87
CA ASN A 423 -5.06 33.04 -32.68
C ASN A 423 -5.23 31.55 -33.07
N ASP A 424 -6.03 30.80 -32.31
CA ASP A 424 -6.36 29.41 -32.62
C ASP A 424 -7.86 29.30 -32.95
N PRO A 425 -8.22 29.19 -34.23
CA PRO A 425 -9.62 29.09 -34.65
C PRO A 425 -10.29 27.77 -34.22
N THR A 426 -9.55 26.81 -33.65
CA THR A 426 -10.09 25.53 -33.17
C THR A 426 -10.45 25.53 -31.69
N GLU A 427 -10.08 26.58 -30.93
CA GLU A 427 -10.17 26.60 -29.47
C GLU A 427 -11.61 26.47 -28.95
N ASN A 428 -12.59 27.04 -29.66
CA ASN A 428 -14.01 26.83 -29.35
C ASN A 428 -14.56 25.49 -29.86
N GLN A 429 -14.05 24.99 -31.00
CA GLN A 429 -14.58 23.84 -31.71
C GLN A 429 -14.36 22.56 -30.91
N VAL A 430 -13.19 22.41 -30.28
CA VAL A 430 -12.86 21.21 -29.50
C VAL A 430 -13.81 21.01 -28.32
N LEU A 431 -14.14 22.09 -27.58
CA LEU A 431 -15.03 21.98 -26.42
C LEU A 431 -16.49 21.83 -26.87
N THR A 432 -16.85 22.51 -27.94
CA THR A 432 -18.16 22.42 -28.60
C THR A 432 -18.44 20.99 -29.07
N ASP A 433 -17.48 20.36 -29.75
CA ASP A 433 -17.56 18.97 -30.22
C ASP A 433 -17.64 18.00 -29.05
N TRP A 434 -16.83 18.22 -28.00
CA TRP A 434 -16.83 17.37 -26.81
C TRP A 434 -18.15 17.42 -26.03
N LEU A 435 -18.78 18.59 -25.98
CA LEU A 435 -20.09 18.79 -25.33
C LEU A 435 -21.29 18.48 -26.24
N GLY A 436 -21.07 18.24 -27.55
CA GLY A 436 -22.13 17.96 -28.51
C GLY A 436 -23.05 19.15 -28.80
N ILE A 437 -22.51 20.37 -28.82
CA ILE A 437 -23.28 21.62 -28.96
C ILE A 437 -23.20 22.12 -30.40
N ASN A 438 -24.31 22.58 -30.98
CA ASN A 438 -24.26 23.37 -32.22
C ASN A 438 -24.26 24.87 -31.87
N THR A 439 -23.13 25.56 -32.12
CA THR A 439 -22.91 26.96 -31.73
C THR A 439 -22.98 27.94 -32.90
N GLU A 440 -23.37 27.50 -34.10
CA GLU A 440 -23.31 28.31 -35.33
C GLU A 440 -24.08 29.64 -35.24
N ASN A 441 -25.12 29.73 -34.40
CA ASN A 441 -26.03 30.89 -34.34
C ASN A 441 -26.03 31.66 -33.01
N ASN A 442 -25.25 31.28 -31.98
CA ASN A 442 -25.30 31.92 -30.66
C ASN A 442 -23.94 32.50 -30.21
N ASN A 443 -23.80 33.82 -30.32
CA ASN A 443 -22.56 34.54 -29.98
C ASN A 443 -22.17 34.44 -28.50
N GLU A 444 -23.13 34.40 -27.57
CA GLU A 444 -22.83 34.36 -26.14
C GLU A 444 -22.30 32.99 -25.71
N ILE A 445 -22.95 31.91 -26.17
CA ILE A 445 -22.51 30.54 -25.90
C ILE A 445 -21.14 30.30 -26.54
N LYS A 446 -20.96 30.74 -27.79
CA LYS A 446 -19.70 30.62 -28.52
C LYS A 446 -18.56 31.35 -27.80
N THR A 447 -18.82 32.55 -27.30
CA THR A 447 -17.87 33.36 -26.55
C THR A 447 -17.51 32.75 -25.18
N PHE A 448 -18.50 32.20 -24.47
CA PHE A 448 -18.26 31.51 -23.21
C PHE A 448 -17.39 30.27 -23.41
N LEU A 449 -17.70 29.41 -24.38
CA LEU A 449 -16.92 28.18 -24.62
C LEU A 449 -15.48 28.49 -25.06
N ALA A 450 -15.27 29.55 -25.83
CA ALA A 450 -13.93 30.01 -26.22
C ALA A 450 -13.09 30.56 -25.06
N SER A 451 -13.69 30.87 -23.90
CA SER A 451 -12.93 31.28 -22.70
C SER A 451 -12.24 30.11 -21.98
N PHE A 452 -12.45 28.88 -22.44
CA PHE A 452 -11.85 27.68 -21.90
C PHE A 452 -10.92 27.02 -22.92
N SER A 453 -9.83 26.42 -22.43
CA SER A 453 -8.82 25.73 -23.22
C SER A 453 -8.61 24.31 -22.68
N PHE A 454 -8.20 23.37 -23.53
CA PHE A 454 -7.83 22.02 -23.07
C PHE A 454 -6.39 21.91 -22.55
N ASN A 455 -5.60 22.97 -22.71
CA ASN A 455 -4.20 23.02 -22.29
C ASN A 455 -4.07 23.79 -20.98
N HIS A 456 -4.32 23.14 -19.85
CA HIS A 456 -4.22 23.73 -18.50
C HIS A 456 -2.81 24.23 -18.11
N ASN A 457 -1.76 23.82 -18.82
CA ASN A 457 -0.37 24.23 -18.60
C ASN A 457 0.32 24.78 -19.88
N SER A 458 -0.38 25.63 -20.63
CA SER A 458 0.17 26.33 -21.79
C SER A 458 0.92 27.61 -21.39
N LEU A 459 2.23 27.63 -21.63
CA LEU A 459 3.09 28.81 -21.45
C LEU A 459 2.61 30.01 -22.31
N ASN A 460 2.06 29.73 -23.50
CA ASN A 460 1.55 30.77 -24.40
C ASN A 460 0.29 31.44 -23.83
N GLN A 461 -0.57 30.67 -23.17
CA GLN A 461 -1.77 31.19 -22.51
C GLN A 461 -1.38 32.02 -21.27
N PHE A 462 -0.44 31.53 -20.45
CA PHE A 462 0.11 32.31 -19.32
C PHE A 462 0.62 33.70 -19.72
N ARG A 463 1.25 33.82 -20.89
CA ARG A 463 1.76 35.10 -21.42
C ARG A 463 0.66 36.06 -21.87
N LEU A 464 -0.48 35.56 -22.32
CA LEU A 464 -1.61 36.37 -22.80
C LEU A 464 -2.48 36.93 -21.66
N TYR A 465 -2.58 36.22 -20.54
CA TYR A 465 -3.47 36.58 -19.42
C TYR A 465 -2.76 37.13 -18.17
N GLY A 466 -1.43 37.04 -18.14
CA GLY A 466 -0.62 37.19 -16.93
C GLY A 466 -0.11 38.58 -16.61
N ASN A 467 -1.01 39.53 -16.36
CA ASN A 467 -0.64 40.77 -15.66
C ASN A 467 -1.76 41.21 -14.70
N GLU A 468 -1.53 40.99 -13.41
CA GLU A 468 -2.27 41.62 -12.31
C GLU A 468 -1.33 42.56 -11.56
N ASN A 469 -1.78 43.80 -11.32
CA ASN A 469 -1.02 44.82 -10.58
C ASN A 469 0.42 45.04 -11.10
N ASN A 470 0.62 44.99 -12.43
CA ASN A 470 1.92 45.09 -13.11
C ASN A 470 2.93 43.98 -12.77
N ILE A 471 2.48 42.87 -12.18
CA ILE A 471 3.31 41.69 -11.94
C ILE A 471 3.17 40.76 -13.15
N VAL A 472 4.29 40.56 -13.86
CA VAL A 472 4.33 39.70 -15.05
C VAL A 472 4.22 38.23 -14.64
N GLY A 473 3.34 37.50 -15.33
CA GLY A 473 3.12 36.07 -15.13
C GLY A 473 2.26 35.73 -13.90
N SER A 474 1.57 36.70 -13.30
CA SER A 474 0.74 36.50 -12.11
C SER A 474 -0.63 35.87 -12.38
N SER A 475 -0.94 35.44 -13.61
CA SER A 475 -2.19 34.73 -13.91
C SER A 475 -2.28 33.37 -13.23
N VAL A 476 -3.51 32.88 -13.12
CA VAL A 476 -3.83 31.54 -12.61
C VAL A 476 -4.62 30.75 -13.65
N SER A 477 -4.39 29.44 -13.69
CA SER A 477 -5.15 28.49 -14.50
C SER A 477 -6.17 27.78 -13.62
N VAL A 478 -7.46 28.03 -13.84
CA VAL A 478 -8.53 27.37 -13.09
C VAL A 478 -8.98 26.13 -13.87
N VAL A 479 -8.77 24.95 -13.30
CA VAL A 479 -9.14 23.67 -13.91
C VAL A 479 -10.50 23.22 -13.42
N PHE A 480 -11.41 22.94 -14.36
CA PHE A 480 -12.79 22.55 -14.04
C PHE A 480 -12.97 21.04 -14.14
N ASN A 481 -13.74 20.47 -13.21
CA ASN A 481 -14.12 19.06 -13.28
C ASN A 481 -15.17 18.84 -14.39
N LYS A 482 -15.29 17.59 -14.89
CA LYS A 482 -16.28 17.24 -15.91
C LYS A 482 -17.73 17.56 -15.49
N LYS A 483 -18.03 17.51 -14.18
CA LYS A 483 -19.39 17.78 -13.66
C LYS A 483 -19.80 19.25 -13.78
N PHE A 484 -18.85 20.19 -13.89
CA PHE A 484 -19.10 21.62 -14.08
C PHE A 484 -19.91 21.91 -15.36
N PHE A 485 -19.65 21.16 -16.43
CA PHE A 485 -20.33 21.35 -17.73
C PHE A 485 -21.67 20.62 -17.84
N GLY A 486 -21.96 19.67 -16.94
CA GLY A 486 -23.25 18.98 -16.79
C GLY A 486 -23.85 18.37 -18.07
N ASP A 487 -25.08 17.84 -17.97
CA ASP A 487 -25.87 17.41 -19.14
C ASP A 487 -26.71 18.55 -19.73
N ASN A 488 -26.69 19.74 -19.11
CA ASN A 488 -27.47 20.91 -19.51
C ASN A 488 -26.61 22.19 -19.47
N ILE A 489 -26.19 22.62 -20.65
CA ILE A 489 -25.28 23.77 -20.88
C ILE A 489 -25.85 25.09 -20.37
N TYR A 490 -27.17 25.26 -20.37
CA TYR A 490 -27.80 26.48 -19.83
C TYR A 490 -27.59 26.61 -18.32
N ARG A 491 -27.31 25.52 -17.60
CA ARG A 491 -26.87 25.59 -16.19
C ARG A 491 -25.45 26.13 -16.07
N SER A 492 -24.54 25.81 -16.99
CA SER A 492 -23.14 26.25 -16.92
C SER A 492 -22.93 27.71 -17.30
N ILE A 493 -23.92 28.33 -17.96
CA ILE A 493 -23.90 29.74 -18.40
C ILE A 493 -24.70 30.64 -17.43
N ASN A 494 -25.47 30.06 -16.50
CA ASN A 494 -26.26 30.81 -15.54
C ASN A 494 -25.44 31.16 -14.28
N PRO A 495 -25.22 32.46 -13.96
CA PRO A 495 -24.49 32.91 -12.78
C PRO A 495 -24.98 32.32 -11.46
N ALA A 496 -26.30 32.07 -11.33
CA ALA A 496 -26.90 31.50 -10.13
C ALA A 496 -26.55 30.01 -9.91
N SER A 497 -26.15 29.31 -10.96
CA SER A 497 -25.85 27.87 -10.95
C SER A 497 -24.38 27.57 -10.65
N ILE A 498 -23.49 28.50 -11.02
CA ILE A 498 -22.04 28.40 -10.79
C ILE A 498 -21.71 28.40 -9.29
N ASN A 499 -22.45 29.17 -8.48
CA ASN A 499 -22.28 29.28 -7.02
C ASN A 499 -22.66 28.00 -6.24
N TYR A 500 -23.23 26.97 -6.89
CA TYR A 500 -23.59 25.70 -6.23
C TYR A 500 -22.37 24.79 -6.01
N PHE A 501 -21.30 24.93 -6.80
CA PHE A 501 -20.13 24.05 -6.77
C PHE A 501 -18.98 24.53 -5.86
N PHE A 502 -19.06 25.75 -5.34
CA PHE A 502 -18.06 26.36 -4.46
C PHE A 502 -18.54 26.50 -3.00
N LYS A 503 -19.61 25.78 -2.62
CA LYS A 503 -20.10 25.67 -1.25
C LYS A 503 -19.58 24.44 -0.53
#